data_AF-A0A849PU87-F1
#
_entry.id   AF-A0A849PU87-F1
#
_cell.length_a   1.000
_cell.length_b   1.000
_cell.length_c   1.000
_cell.angle_alpha   90.00
_cell.angle_beta   90.00
_cell.angle_gamma   90.00
#
_symmetry.space_group_name_H-M   'P 1'
#
loop_
_entity.id
_entity.type
_entity.pdbx_description
1 polymer ?
#
loop_
_entity_poly.entity_id
_entity_poly.type
_entity_poly.pdbx_seq_one_letter_code
_entity_poly.pdbx_strand_id
1 'polypeptide(L)'
;MRVQRDYASQKSYNIHKQWRTVIRMSRIYVAGPLFSEAEKRYNEYLSKCLEDMGFETFLPQRDGYELSELLANGDSESVAMGKIFKRDISEIQKSDIVVFVMDGRVPDDGACVEIGYAYA
;
A
#
# COMPACT_ATOMS: atom_id res chain seq x y z
N MET A 1 10.27 -54.94 24.83
CA MET A 1 10.07 -53.61 25.48
C MET A 1 10.83 -52.54 24.68
N ARG A 2 10.34 -52.17 23.47
CA ARG A 2 11.06 -51.27 22.55
C ARG A 2 10.13 -50.33 21.77
N VAL A 3 8.91 -50.08 22.29
CA VAL A 3 7.85 -49.34 21.57
C VAL A 3 7.54 -47.97 22.21
N GLN A 4 8.04 -47.67 23.41
CA GLN A 4 7.75 -46.40 24.10
C GLN A 4 8.81 -45.30 23.94
N ARG A 5 10.00 -45.58 23.39
CA ARG A 5 11.06 -44.57 23.24
C ARG A 5 10.90 -43.67 22.00
N ASP A 6 10.25 -44.15 20.94
CA ASP A 6 10.15 -43.40 19.68
C ASP A 6 8.99 -42.39 19.67
N TYR A 7 7.94 -42.63 20.47
CA TYR A 7 6.81 -41.69 20.60
C TYR A 7 7.17 -40.35 21.27
N ALA A 8 8.16 -40.35 22.17
CA ALA A 8 8.62 -39.13 22.84
C ALA A 8 9.54 -38.28 21.94
N SER A 9 10.30 -38.91 21.04
CA SER A 9 11.23 -38.21 20.16
C SER A 9 10.56 -37.53 18.97
N GLN A 10 9.42 -38.05 18.48
CA GLN A 10 8.64 -37.39 17.43
C GLN A 10 7.85 -36.18 17.95
N LYS A 11 7.48 -36.15 19.23
CA LYS A 11 6.64 -35.08 19.80
C LYS A 11 7.42 -33.78 20.06
N SER A 12 8.72 -33.87 20.33
CA SER A 12 9.58 -32.69 20.48
C SER A 12 9.98 -32.04 19.14
N TYR A 13 9.98 -32.80 18.03
CA TYR A 13 10.31 -32.27 16.70
C TYR A 13 9.15 -31.52 16.01
N ASN A 14 7.91 -31.71 16.48
CA ASN A 14 6.70 -31.13 15.87
C ASN A 14 6.13 -29.90 16.60
N ILE A 15 6.68 -29.50 17.74
CA ILE A 15 6.22 -28.32 18.50
C ILE A 15 6.89 -27.00 18.06
N HIS A 16 7.92 -27.04 17.21
CA HIS A 16 8.63 -25.85 16.76
C HIS A 16 8.23 -25.35 15.35
N LYS A 17 7.26 -25.99 14.68
CA LYS A 17 6.90 -25.69 13.28
C LYS A 17 5.56 -24.98 13.07
N GLN A 18 4.93 -24.43 14.11
CA GLN A 18 3.55 -23.96 13.99
C GLN A 18 3.21 -22.62 14.66
N TRP A 19 4.20 -21.72 14.76
CA TRP A 19 3.98 -20.32 15.17
C TRP A 19 4.78 -19.34 14.31
N ARG A 20 4.89 -19.58 12.99
CA ARG A 20 5.10 -18.45 12.08
C ARG A 20 3.78 -17.68 12.10
N THR A 21 3.64 -16.79 13.08
CA THR A 21 2.73 -15.66 13.01
C THR A 21 2.82 -15.15 11.57
N VAL A 22 1.69 -15.12 10.87
CA VAL A 22 1.64 -14.48 9.56
C VAL A 22 1.95 -13.01 9.85
N ILE A 23 3.23 -12.62 9.76
CA ILE A 23 3.62 -11.23 9.83
C ILE A 23 3.10 -10.65 8.52
N ARG A 24 1.93 -10.00 8.58
CA ARG A 24 1.44 -9.20 7.47
C ARG A 24 2.43 -8.05 7.29
N MET A 25 2.96 -7.90 6.08
CA MET A 25 3.77 -6.72 5.75
C MET A 25 2.88 -5.49 5.92
N SER A 26 3.37 -4.48 6.65
CA SER A 26 2.63 -3.24 6.81
C SER A 26 2.49 -2.56 5.45
N ARG A 27 1.29 -2.07 5.18
CA ARG A 27 0.94 -1.45 3.90
C ARG A 27 0.98 0.07 4.02
N ILE A 28 1.63 0.71 3.06
CA ILE A 28 1.86 2.15 3.03
C ILE A 28 1.15 2.75 1.81
N TYR A 29 0.30 3.75 2.05
CA TYR A 29 -0.21 4.62 0.99
C TYR A 29 0.76 5.78 0.80
N VAL A 30 1.27 5.99 -0.42
CA VAL A 30 2.18 7.10 -0.73
C VAL A 30 1.38 8.24 -1.36
N ALA A 31 1.10 9.25 -0.56
CA ALA A 31 0.42 10.49 -0.94
C ALA A 31 1.45 11.54 -1.39
N GLY A 32 1.24 12.19 -2.53
CA GLY A 32 2.17 13.20 -3.04
C GLY A 32 1.77 13.74 -4.41
N PRO A 33 2.40 14.84 -4.86
CA PRO A 33 2.11 15.46 -6.15
C PRO A 33 2.45 14.52 -7.32
N LEU A 34 1.67 14.61 -8.40
CA LEU A 34 1.80 13.78 -9.60
C LEU A 34 1.77 14.61 -10.91
N PHE A 35 2.03 15.91 -10.82
CA PHE A 35 1.82 16.86 -11.92
C PHE A 35 2.97 16.88 -12.93
N SER A 36 4.16 16.46 -12.51
CA SER A 36 5.37 16.42 -13.32
C SER A 36 6.04 15.04 -13.28
N GLU A 37 6.82 14.76 -14.33
CA GLU A 37 7.61 13.53 -14.41
C GLU A 37 8.68 13.42 -13.31
N ALA A 38 9.17 14.56 -12.80
CA ALA A 38 10.12 14.58 -11.69
C ALA A 38 9.46 14.10 -10.40
N GLU A 39 8.28 14.62 -10.08
CA GLU A 39 7.49 14.21 -8.91
C GLU A 39 7.12 12.72 -8.99
N LYS A 40 6.63 12.29 -10.16
CA LYS A 40 6.26 10.88 -10.38
C LYS A 40 7.44 9.92 -10.16
N ARG A 41 8.61 10.25 -10.69
CA ARG A 41 9.83 9.45 -10.50
C ARG A 41 10.29 9.42 -9.06
N TYR A 42 10.16 10.54 -8.35
CA TYR A 42 10.50 10.58 -6.94
C TYR A 42 9.57 9.68 -6.12
N ASN A 43 8.26 9.72 -6.39
CA ASN A 43 7.30 8.87 -5.69
C ASN A 43 7.55 7.37 -5.95
N GLU A 44 7.91 6.99 -7.18
CA GLU A 44 8.34 5.63 -7.51
C GLU A 44 9.63 5.23 -6.79
N TYR A 45 10.63 6.11 -6.76
CA TYR A 45 11.86 5.87 -6.02
C TYR A 45 11.59 5.67 -4.52
N LEU A 46 10.77 6.53 -3.92
CA LEU A 46 10.38 6.42 -2.52
C LEU A 46 9.63 5.10 -2.25
N SER A 47 8.64 4.78 -3.08
CA SER A 47 7.89 3.52 -3.01
C SER A 47 8.85 2.32 -3.08
N LYS A 48 9.82 2.35 -4.00
CA LYS A 48 10.83 1.30 -4.13
C LYS A 48 11.71 1.17 -2.88
N CYS A 49 12.15 2.29 -2.28
CA CYS A 49 12.90 2.26 -1.03
C CYS A 49 12.10 1.66 0.12
N LEU A 50 10.80 1.95 0.23
CA LEU A 50 9.92 1.37 1.25
C LEU A 50 9.71 -0.13 1.02
N GLU A 51 9.52 -0.55 -0.23
CA GLU A 51 9.42 -1.96 -0.59
C GLU A 51 10.70 -2.74 -0.25
N ASP A 52 11.87 -2.16 -0.49
CA ASP A 52 13.17 -2.76 -0.14
C ASP A 52 13.36 -2.88 1.39
N MET A 53 12.65 -2.09 2.19
CA MET A 53 12.61 -2.21 3.66
C MET A 53 11.59 -3.28 4.14
N GLY A 54 10.84 -3.90 3.24
CA GLY A 54 9.88 -4.96 3.55
C GLY A 54 8.43 -4.48 3.75
N PHE A 55 8.09 -3.27 3.33
CA PHE A 55 6.71 -2.77 3.30
C PHE A 55 6.00 -3.13 2.00
N GLU A 56 4.68 -3.22 2.04
CA GLU A 56 3.85 -3.17 0.83
C GLU A 56 3.51 -1.70 0.55
N THR A 57 3.55 -1.25 -0.71
CA THR A 57 3.16 0.12 -1.05
C THR A 57 1.99 0.16 -2.01
N PHE A 58 1.13 1.15 -1.83
CA PHE A 58 0.17 1.60 -2.82
C PHE A 58 0.57 3.01 -3.28
N LEU A 59 0.77 3.18 -4.57
CA LEU A 59 1.16 4.43 -5.20
C LEU A 59 0.10 4.83 -6.24
N PRO A 60 -0.67 5.92 -6.06
CA PRO A 60 -1.84 6.23 -6.91
C PRO A 60 -1.55 6.27 -8.41
N GLN A 61 -0.43 6.89 -8.82
CA GLN A 61 0.01 6.93 -10.23
C GLN A 61 0.34 5.56 -10.85
N ARG A 62 0.62 4.53 -10.03
CA ARG A 62 1.05 3.19 -10.48
C ARG A 62 -0.07 2.16 -10.34
N ASP A 63 -0.79 2.22 -9.22
CA ASP A 63 -1.72 1.16 -8.77
C ASP A 63 -3.19 1.62 -8.76
N GLY A 64 -3.41 2.92 -8.99
CA GLY A 64 -4.71 3.57 -9.06
C GLY A 64 -5.29 3.57 -10.47
N TYR A 65 -6.23 4.49 -10.70
CA TYR A 65 -6.80 4.70 -12.02
C TYR A 65 -6.30 6.01 -12.62
N GLU A 66 -5.97 6.01 -13.90
CA GLU A 66 -5.73 7.24 -14.64
C GLU A 66 -7.05 7.74 -15.24
N LEU A 67 -7.32 9.04 -15.10
CA LEU A 67 -8.52 9.66 -15.65
C LEU A 67 -8.61 9.44 -17.17
N SER A 68 -7.49 9.59 -17.88
CA SER A 68 -7.42 9.43 -19.33
C SER A 68 -7.89 8.04 -19.80
N GLU A 69 -7.51 6.99 -19.07
CA GLU A 69 -7.89 5.61 -19.35
C GLU A 69 -9.37 5.35 -19.12
N LEU A 70 -9.93 5.86 -18.01
CA LEU A 70 -11.36 5.71 -17.71
C LEU A 70 -12.23 6.41 -18.75
N LEU A 71 -11.84 7.63 -19.17
CA LEU A 71 -12.51 8.35 -20.25
C LEU A 71 -12.42 7.61 -21.58
N ALA A 72 -11.26 7.06 -21.92
CA ALA A 72 -11.08 6.26 -23.14
C ALA A 72 -11.95 4.99 -23.15
N ASN A 73 -12.23 4.43 -21.96
CA ASN A 73 -13.11 3.28 -21.77
C ASN A 73 -14.62 3.66 -21.76
N GLY A 74 -14.96 4.93 -21.99
CA GLY A 74 -16.33 5.40 -22.16
C GLY A 74 -17.03 5.87 -20.89
N ASP A 75 -16.30 5.99 -19.76
CA ASP A 75 -16.87 6.65 -18.59
C ASP A 75 -17.04 8.15 -18.84
N SER A 76 -18.11 8.74 -18.27
CA SER A 76 -18.19 10.20 -18.17
C SER A 76 -17.19 10.70 -17.12
N GLU A 77 -16.75 11.95 -17.24
CA GLU A 77 -15.81 12.57 -16.30
C GLU A 77 -16.24 12.43 -14.84
N SER A 78 -17.52 12.70 -14.55
CA SER A 78 -18.08 12.56 -13.20
C SER A 78 -17.99 11.13 -12.67
N VAL A 79 -18.26 10.13 -13.51
CA VAL A 79 -18.16 8.72 -13.14
C VAL A 79 -16.71 8.32 -12.91
N ALA A 80 -15.80 8.74 -13.79
CA ALA A 80 -14.38 8.44 -13.70
C ALA A 80 -13.76 9.03 -12.43
N MET A 81 -14.01 10.30 -12.14
CA MET A 81 -13.57 10.96 -10.90
C MET A 81 -14.12 10.25 -9.66
N GLY A 82 -15.39 9.83 -9.70
CA GLY A 82 -16.00 9.06 -8.63
C GLY A 82 -15.34 7.69 -8.41
N LYS A 83 -14.83 7.05 -9.46
CA LYS A 83 -14.08 5.77 -9.36
C LYS A 83 -12.70 5.99 -8.75
N ILE A 84 -11.96 7.01 -9.21
CA ILE A 84 -10.64 7.38 -8.67
C ILE A 84 -10.76 7.68 -7.18
N PHE A 85 -11.64 8.61 -6.80
CA PHE A 85 -11.84 8.98 -5.39
C PHE A 85 -12.18 7.77 -4.50
N LYS A 86 -13.13 6.92 -4.93
CA LYS A 86 -13.50 5.72 -4.16
C LYS A 86 -12.36 4.73 -4.04
N ARG A 87 -11.54 4.59 -5.09
CA ARG A 87 -10.36 3.74 -5.08
C ARG A 87 -9.37 4.26 -4.05
N ASP A 88 -8.97 5.52 -4.14
CA ASP A 88 -7.94 6.11 -3.28
C ASP A 88 -8.35 6.04 -1.80
N ILE A 89 -9.60 6.42 -1.47
CA ILE A 89 -10.14 6.28 -0.11
C ILE A 89 -10.11 4.83 0.39
N SER A 90 -10.48 3.87 -0.47
CA SER A 90 -10.44 2.45 -0.10
C SER A 90 -9.02 1.97 0.15
N GLU A 91 -8.03 2.49 -0.58
CA GLU A 91 -6.63 2.09 -0.44
C GLU A 91 -5.97 2.75 0.78
N ILE A 92 -6.35 3.98 1.13
CA ILE A 92 -5.99 4.63 2.40
C ILE A 92 -6.53 3.78 3.57
N GLN A 93 -7.81 3.40 3.55
CA GLN A 93 -8.42 2.60 4.62
C GLN A 93 -7.77 1.21 4.83
N LYS A 94 -7.19 0.64 3.78
CA LYS A 94 -6.49 -0.66 3.84
C LYS A 94 -5.04 -0.54 4.32
N SER A 95 -4.50 0.67 4.34
CA SER A 95 -3.10 0.94 4.66
C SER A 95 -2.92 1.14 6.15
N ASP A 96 -1.80 0.65 6.67
CA ASP A 96 -1.41 0.82 8.08
C ASP A 96 -0.71 2.17 8.30
N ILE A 97 -0.13 2.74 7.24
CA ILE A 97 0.64 3.99 7.26
C ILE A 97 0.29 4.80 6.01
N VAL A 98 0.23 6.12 6.16
CA VAL A 98 0.21 7.07 5.03
C VAL A 98 1.51 7.88 5.07
N VAL A 99 2.24 7.91 3.97
CA VAL A 99 3.41 8.78 3.80
C VAL A 99 3.01 9.95 2.92
N PHE A 100 3.19 11.17 3.42
CA PHE A 100 2.89 12.39 2.69
C PHE A 100 4.19 13.06 2.19
N VAL A 101 4.37 13.11 0.88
CA VAL A 101 5.44 13.84 0.20
C VAL A 101 5.07 15.33 0.14
N MET A 102 5.65 16.11 1.04
CA MET A 102 5.44 17.57 1.15
C MET A 102 6.42 18.39 0.29
N ASP A 103 6.93 17.82 -0.80
CA ASP A 103 7.86 18.54 -1.69
C ASP A 103 7.10 19.60 -2.51
N GLY A 104 7.82 20.66 -2.91
CA GLY A 104 7.27 21.80 -3.63
C GLY A 104 6.99 23.04 -2.77
N ARG A 105 6.63 24.14 -3.43
CA ARG A 105 6.39 25.45 -2.76
C ARG A 105 5.09 25.46 -1.96
N VAL A 106 4.08 24.76 -2.46
CA VAL A 106 2.75 24.62 -1.85
C VAL A 106 2.48 23.12 -1.78
N PRO A 107 2.06 22.58 -0.63
CA PRO A 107 1.69 21.17 -0.53
C PRO A 107 0.58 20.84 -1.52
N ASP A 108 0.65 19.66 -2.13
CA ASP A 108 -0.39 19.13 -2.99
C ASP A 108 -1.73 19.09 -2.22
N ASP A 109 -2.77 19.69 -2.80
CA ASP A 109 -4.09 19.79 -2.20
C ASP A 109 -4.77 18.42 -2.14
N GLY A 110 -4.57 17.58 -3.16
CA GLY A 110 -5.00 16.17 -3.15
C GLY A 110 -4.41 15.42 -1.96
N ALA A 111 -3.09 15.40 -1.84
CA ALA A 111 -2.40 14.76 -0.72
C ALA A 111 -2.77 15.35 0.67
N CYS A 112 -3.08 16.65 0.75
CA CYS A 112 -3.58 17.25 1.99
C CYS A 112 -4.96 16.69 2.40
N VAL A 113 -5.85 16.45 1.44
CA VAL A 113 -7.16 15.81 1.70
C VAL A 113 -6.95 14.35 2.13
N GLU A 114 -6.06 13.62 1.48
CA GLU A 114 -5.76 12.22 1.81
C GLU A 114 -5.23 12.06 3.24
N ILE A 115 -4.26 12.88 3.66
CA ILE A 115 -3.74 12.82 5.03
C ILE A 115 -4.79 13.26 6.06
N GLY A 116 -5.62 14.25 5.72
CA GLY A 116 -6.73 14.68 6.56
C GLY A 116 -7.76 13.56 6.76
N TYR A 117 -8.07 12.82 5.69
CA TYR A 117 -8.96 11.65 5.76
C TYR A 117 -8.34 10.51 6.57
N ALA A 118 -7.03 10.25 6.39
CA ALA A 118 -6.32 9.20 7.12
C ALA A 118 -6.26 9.43 8.64
N TYR A 119 -6.30 10.70 9.08
CA TYR A 119 -6.28 11.07 10.49
C TYR A 119 -7.64 10.94 11.20
N ALA A 120 -8.74 11.20 10.48
CA ALA A 120 -10.09 11.36 11.05
C ALA A 120 -10.77 10.02 11.43
#